data_AF-A0A6B3HBY3-F1
#
_entry.id   AF-A0A6B3HBY3-F1
#
_cell.length_a   1.000
_cell.length_b   1.000
_cell.length_c   1.000
_cell.angle_alpha   90.00
_cell.angle_beta   90.00
_cell.angle_gamma   90.00
#
_symmetry.space_group_name_H-M   'P 1'
#
loop_
_entity.id
_entity.type
_entity.pdbx_description
1 polymer ?
#
loop_
_entity_poly.entity_id
_entity_poly.type
_entity_poly.pdbx_seq_one_letter_code
_entity_poly.pdbx_strand_id
1 'polypeptide(L)'
;PGVAARQSGPAALAADCRACPLLHACGGGHYAHRHRAGSGFRHPSVYCADQQRFLHHVAAALARATGTGPARDPTTAGEGGTR
;
A
#
# COMPACT_ATOMS: atom_id res chain seq x y z
N PRO A 1 -1.09 18.06 -21.62
CA PRO A 1 -2.30 17.69 -20.83
C PRO A 1 -2.21 16.34 -20.09
N GLY A 2 -1.83 15.22 -20.74
CA GLY A 2 -1.82 13.90 -20.10
C GLY A 2 -0.79 13.70 -18.97
N VAL A 3 0.38 14.34 -19.07
CA VAL A 3 1.44 14.31 -18.03
C VAL A 3 0.96 15.01 -16.75
N ALA A 4 0.40 16.22 -16.87
CA ALA A 4 -0.13 16.97 -15.75
C ALA A 4 -1.20 16.18 -14.97
N ALA A 5 -2.08 15.46 -15.68
CA ALA A 5 -3.11 14.63 -15.05
C ALA A 5 -2.54 13.48 -14.18
N ARG A 6 -1.35 12.97 -14.52
CA ARG A 6 -0.64 11.97 -13.70
C ARG A 6 0.03 12.58 -12.47
N GLN A 7 0.38 13.86 -12.54
CA GLN A 7 1.07 14.60 -11.48
C GLN A 7 0.12 15.29 -10.48
N SER A 8 -1.20 15.21 -10.70
CA SER A 8 -2.25 15.83 -9.85
C SER A 8 -2.27 15.36 -8.38
N GLY A 9 -1.50 14.33 -8.03
CA GLY A 9 -1.37 13.82 -6.67
C GLY A 9 -2.63 13.17 -6.08
N PRO A 10 -2.63 12.90 -4.75
CA PRO A 10 -3.70 12.17 -4.06
C PRO A 10 -5.09 12.80 -4.13
N ALA A 11 -5.19 14.13 -4.25
CA ALA A 11 -6.46 14.85 -4.30
C ALA A 11 -7.31 14.46 -5.54
N ALA A 12 -6.66 14.01 -6.61
CA ALA A 12 -7.32 13.55 -7.83
C ALA A 12 -7.80 12.08 -7.78
N LEU A 13 -7.61 11.38 -6.66
CA LEU A 13 -7.99 9.97 -6.51
C LEU A 13 -9.41 9.79 -5.94
N ALA A 14 -9.94 8.57 -6.09
CA ALA A 14 -11.18 8.13 -5.44
C ALA A 14 -11.09 8.25 -3.91
N ALA A 15 -12.24 8.33 -3.23
CA ALA A 15 -12.27 8.36 -1.76
C ALA A 15 -11.58 7.13 -1.15
N ASP A 16 -11.86 5.94 -1.68
CA ASP A 16 -11.26 4.68 -1.22
C ASP A 16 -9.73 4.68 -1.34
N CYS A 17 -9.20 5.23 -2.43
CA CYS A 17 -7.75 5.36 -2.58
C CYS A 17 -7.15 6.32 -1.56
N ARG A 18 -7.81 7.45 -1.27
CA ARG A 18 -7.35 8.44 -0.26
C ARG A 18 -7.37 7.88 1.17
N ALA A 19 -8.28 6.94 1.46
CA ALA A 19 -8.35 6.25 2.73
C ALA A 19 -7.46 4.99 2.81
N CYS A 20 -6.86 4.56 1.69
CA CYS A 20 -6.12 3.31 1.63
C CYS A 20 -4.74 3.44 2.31
N PRO A 21 -4.39 2.56 3.27
CA PRO A 21 -3.11 2.62 3.97
C PRO A 21 -1.91 2.34 3.05
N LEU A 22 -2.14 1.69 1.90
CA LEU A 22 -1.12 1.39 0.91
C LEU A 22 -0.92 2.52 -0.11
N LEU A 23 -1.68 3.62 -0.02
CA LEU A 23 -1.67 4.66 -1.05
C LEU A 23 -0.27 5.22 -1.30
N HIS A 24 0.52 5.42 -0.24
CA HIS A 24 1.87 5.97 -0.38
C HIS A 24 2.78 5.06 -1.22
N ALA A 25 2.60 3.74 -1.13
CA ALA A 25 3.38 2.77 -1.91
C ALA A 25 2.78 2.54 -3.31
N CYS A 26 1.46 2.53 -3.46
CA CYS A 26 0.81 2.19 -4.75
C CYS A 26 0.53 3.39 -5.66
N GLY A 27 0.50 4.62 -5.12
CA GLY A 27 0.22 5.85 -5.86
C GLY A 27 -1.17 5.91 -6.52
N GLY A 28 -2.10 5.02 -6.15
CA GLY A 28 -3.40 4.86 -6.80
C GLY A 28 -3.34 4.07 -8.11
N GLY A 29 -2.22 3.41 -8.42
CA GLY A 29 -2.01 2.64 -9.65
C GLY A 29 -1.87 3.51 -10.91
N HIS A 30 -1.71 2.84 -12.05
CA HIS A 30 -1.51 3.52 -13.33
C HIS A 30 -2.75 4.35 -13.74
N TYR A 31 -2.55 5.62 -14.10
CA TYR A 31 -3.62 6.58 -14.41
C TYR A 31 -4.68 6.03 -15.39
N ALA A 32 -4.25 5.38 -16.47
CA ALA A 32 -5.16 4.82 -17.48
C ALA A 32 -6.09 3.71 -16.93
N HIS A 33 -5.63 2.95 -15.93
CA HIS A 33 -6.40 1.85 -15.32
C HIS A 33 -7.53 2.34 -14.40
N ARG A 34 -7.66 3.65 -14.22
CA ARG A 34 -8.71 4.30 -13.44
C ARG A 34 -9.84 4.84 -14.29
N HIS A 35 -9.71 4.79 -15.62
CA HIS A 35 -10.70 5.33 -16.52
C HIS A 35 -11.98 4.48 -16.50
N ARG A 36 -13.12 5.15 -16.40
CA ARG A 36 -14.44 4.58 -16.67
C ARG A 36 -15.21 5.52 -17.59
N ALA A 37 -15.90 4.94 -18.57
CA ALA A 37 -16.78 5.69 -19.46
C ALA A 37 -17.82 6.47 -18.63
N GLY A 38 -18.07 7.73 -19.01
CA GLY A 38 -19.04 8.61 -18.36
C GLY A 38 -18.64 9.18 -16.98
N SER A 39 -17.53 8.72 -16.38
CA SER A 39 -17.13 9.14 -15.02
C SER A 39 -15.63 9.43 -14.84
N GLY A 40 -14.85 9.34 -15.91
CA GLY A 40 -13.47 9.79 -15.94
C GLY A 40 -12.52 8.91 -15.14
N PHE A 41 -11.54 9.51 -14.46
CA PHE A 41 -10.37 8.83 -13.90
C PHE A 41 -10.35 8.75 -12.36
N ARG A 42 -11.41 9.20 -11.68
CA ARG A 42 -11.51 9.22 -10.20
C ARG A 42 -12.01 7.88 -9.64
N HIS A 43 -11.44 6.78 -10.13
CA HIS A 43 -11.77 5.42 -9.69
C HIS A 43 -10.50 4.71 -9.21
N PRO A 44 -10.61 3.66 -8.38
CA PRO A 44 -9.50 2.75 -8.15
C PRO A 44 -9.00 2.15 -9.47
N SER A 45 -7.71 1.79 -9.51
CA SER A 45 -7.17 0.95 -10.59
C SER A 45 -7.93 -0.36 -10.67
N VAL A 46 -8.19 -0.87 -11.88
CA VAL A 46 -8.76 -2.22 -12.08
C VAL A 46 -7.91 -3.33 -11.45
N TYR A 47 -6.62 -3.08 -11.22
CA TYR A 47 -5.70 -3.99 -10.52
C TYR A 47 -5.51 -3.64 -9.04
N CYS A 48 -6.48 -2.97 -8.40
CA CYS A 48 -6.32 -2.55 -7.01
C CYS A 48 -6.11 -3.75 -6.07
N ALA A 49 -6.94 -4.79 -6.17
CA ALA A 49 -6.84 -5.97 -5.31
C ALA A 49 -5.49 -6.70 -5.46
N ASP A 50 -5.04 -6.90 -6.69
CA ASP A 50 -3.77 -7.59 -6.97
C ASP A 50 -2.57 -6.78 -6.48
N GLN A 51 -2.60 -5.46 -6.67
CA GLN A 51 -1.54 -4.58 -6.16
C GLN A 51 -1.49 -4.61 -4.63
N GLN A 52 -2.63 -4.64 -3.93
CA GLN A 52 -2.65 -4.77 -2.48
C GLN A 52 -1.98 -6.09 -2.04
N ARG A 53 -2.37 -7.21 -2.68
CA ARG A 53 -1.78 -8.53 -2.39
C ARG A 53 -0.27 -8.55 -2.63
N PHE A 54 0.18 -7.99 -3.75
CA PHE A 54 1.59 -7.90 -4.10
C PHE A 54 2.37 -7.05 -3.10
N LEU A 55 1.85 -5.86 -2.74
CA LEU A 55 2.51 -4.96 -1.80
C LEU A 55 2.64 -5.58 -0.41
N HIS A 56 1.60 -6.25 0.10
CA HIS A 56 1.68 -6.98 1.37
C HIS A 56 2.72 -8.12 1.32
N HIS A 57 2.78 -8.87 0.23
CA HIS A 57 3.76 -9.93 0.04
C HIS A 57 5.20 -9.39 0.07
N VAL A 58 5.45 -8.31 -0.68
CA VAL A 58 6.78 -7.66 -0.73
C VAL A 58 7.15 -7.07 0.62
N ALA A 59 6.23 -6.37 1.30
CA ALA A 59 6.48 -5.82 2.63
C ALA A 59 6.89 -6.91 3.63
N ALA A 60 6.19 -8.06 3.63
CA ALA A 60 6.53 -9.18 4.48
C ALA A 60 7.90 -9.80 4.13
N ALA A 61 8.24 -9.88 2.84
CA ALA A 61 9.55 -10.37 2.39
C ALA A 61 10.69 -9.43 2.83
N LEU A 62 10.49 -8.12 2.71
CA LEU A 62 11.46 -7.10 3.13
C LEU A 62 11.68 -7.13 4.65
N ALA A 63 10.60 -7.26 5.44
CA ALA A 63 10.71 -7.37 6.90
C ALA A 63 11.57 -8.58 7.32
N ARG A 64 11.39 -9.74 6.67
CA ARG A 64 12.22 -10.93 6.92
C ARG A 64 13.67 -10.74 6.49
N ALA A 65 13.90 -10.15 5.31
CA ALA A 65 15.24 -9.98 4.75
C ALA A 65 16.09 -8.97 5.55
N THR A 66 15.45 -7.95 6.12
CA THR A 66 16.14 -6.87 6.84
C THR A 66 16.19 -7.08 8.36
N GLY A 67 15.55 -8.13 8.89
CA GLY A 67 15.41 -8.32 10.33
C GLY A 67 14.52 -7.27 11.00
N THR A 68 13.80 -6.45 10.23
CA THR A 68 12.82 -5.48 10.71
C THR A 68 11.51 -6.20 11.05
N GLY A 69 11.58 -7.17 11.97
CA GLY A 69 10.40 -7.59 12.73
C GLY A 69 10.05 -6.50 13.75
N PRO A 70 8.83 -6.51 14.34
CA PRO A 70 8.65 -5.76 15.58
C PRO A 70 9.75 -6.19 16.54
N ALA A 71 10.47 -5.21 17.13
CA ALA A 71 11.49 -5.50 18.12
C ALA A 71 10.87 -6.43 19.17
N ARG A 72 11.41 -7.65 19.31
CA ARG A 72 11.07 -8.46 20.48
C ARG A 72 11.57 -7.68 21.69
N ASP A 73 10.67 -7.32 22.59
CA ASP A 73 11.04 -6.74 23.87
C ASP A 73 11.91 -7.76 24.63
N PRO A 74 13.21 -7.49 24.86
CA PRO A 74 14.09 -8.41 25.56
C PRO A 74 13.64 -8.67 27.01
N THR A 75 12.73 -7.85 27.56
CA THR A 75 12.19 -7.97 28.92
C THR A 75 11.18 -9.11 29.07
N THR A 76 10.62 -9.63 27.96
CA THR A 76 9.66 -10.76 28.01
C THR A 76 10.32 -12.13 27.95
N ALA A 77 11.64 -12.20 27.76
CA ALA A 77 12.44 -13.43 27.74
C ALA A 77 13.23 -13.60 29.04
N GLY A 78 12.53 -13.72 30.17
CA GLY A 78 13.20 -13.99 31.43
C GLY A 78 12.30 -13.95 32.65
N GLU A 79 11.50 -15.00 32.86
CA GLU A 79 11.14 -15.51 34.20
C GLU A 79 10.40 -16.85 34.03
N GLY A 80 11.19 -17.91 33.81
CA GLY A 80 10.75 -19.31 33.82
C GLY A 80 11.79 -20.14 34.53
N GLY A 81 12.05 -19.77 35.78
CA GLY A 81 13.05 -20.41 36.64
C GLY A 81 12.78 -21.90 36.83
N THR A 82 13.86 -22.66 36.76
CA THR A 82 13.98 -24.06 37.13
C THR A 82 13.52 -24.32 38.57
N ARG A 83 12.57 -25.23 38.76
CA ARG A 83 12.53 -26.21 39.87
C ARG A 83 11.97 -27.52 39.35
#